data_AF-A0A5B8U2R7-F1
#
_entry.id   AF-A0A5B8U2R7-F1
#
_cell.length_a   1.000
_cell.length_b   1.000
_cell.length_c   1.000
_cell.angle_alpha   90.00
_cell.angle_beta   90.00
_cell.angle_gamma   90.00
#
_symmetry.space_group_name_H-M   'P 1'
#
loop_
_entity.id
_entity.type
_entity.pdbx_description
1 polymer ?
#
loop_
_entity_poly.entity_id
_entity_poly.type
_entity_poly.pdbx_seq_one_letter_code
_entity_poly.pdbx_strand_id
1 'polypeptide(L)'
;MTGVAHGVALVVAIANGIAGVVGAALWWRVEPRPVAWALIRAGQVTAIVQAVAAGVLAAAGLHPADGLYWLYALLPVAVGFVAEQLRLASAQTVLDARDLEDAQAVGRLREDEQRSVVLQIVRRELGVMAAAALVICFLGLRALGTV
;
A
#
# COMPACT_ATOMS: atom_id res chain seq x y z
N MET A 1 10.50 2.94 25.91
CA MET A 1 10.67 3.34 24.49
C MET A 1 10.43 2.18 23.54
N THR A 2 11.00 0.99 23.82
CA THR A 2 10.75 -0.26 23.08
C THR A 2 9.27 -0.65 22.98
N GLY A 3 8.48 -0.45 24.04
CA GLY A 3 7.03 -0.72 24.01
C GLY A 3 6.25 0.15 23.00
N VAL A 4 6.69 1.40 22.77
CA VAL A 4 6.09 2.28 21.75
C VAL A 4 6.45 1.78 20.35
N ALA A 5 7.72 1.41 20.12
CA ALA A 5 8.15 0.84 18.85
C ALA A 5 7.40 -0.46 18.51
N HIS A 6 7.20 -1.34 19.50
CA HIS A 6 6.38 -2.56 19.34
C HIS A 6 4.93 -2.22 18.98
N GLY A 7 4.30 -1.31 19.73
CA GLY A 7 2.91 -0.93 19.50
C GLY A 7 2.70 -0.37 18.09
N VAL A 8 3.60 0.50 17.64
CA VAL A 8 3.53 1.09 16.29
C VAL A 8 3.73 0.03 15.21
N ALA A 9 4.74 -0.84 15.34
CA ALA A 9 4.99 -1.93 14.39
C ALA A 9 3.79 -2.91 14.29
N LEU A 10 3.15 -3.21 15.42
CA LEU A 10 1.96 -4.04 15.47
C LEU A 10 0.77 -3.38 14.74
N VAL A 11 0.55 -2.08 14.97
CA VAL A 11 -0.50 -1.32 14.27
C VAL A 11 -0.26 -1.32 12.76
N VAL A 12 0.98 -1.11 12.30
CA VAL A 12 1.33 -1.18 10.88
C VAL A 12 1.03 -2.57 10.31
N ALA A 13 1.44 -3.63 11.00
CA ALA A 13 1.22 -5.00 10.57
C ALA A 13 -0.28 -5.31 10.44
N ILE A 14 -1.08 -5.01 11.46
CA ILE A 14 -2.52 -5.29 11.47
C ILE A 14 -3.24 -4.45 10.40
N ALA A 15 -3.00 -3.14 10.35
CA ALA A 15 -3.68 -2.26 9.41
C ALA A 15 -3.43 -2.65 7.95
N ASN A 16 -2.17 -2.93 7.61
CA ASN A 16 -1.80 -3.34 6.26
C ASN A 16 -2.17 -4.80 5.96
N GLY A 17 -2.20 -5.68 6.96
CA GLY A 17 -2.71 -7.04 6.82
C GLY A 17 -4.20 -7.05 6.48
N ILE A 18 -5.02 -6.28 7.20
CA ILE A 18 -6.44 -6.12 6.90
C ILE A 18 -6.64 -5.51 5.51
N ALA A 19 -5.94 -4.41 5.21
CA ALA A 19 -6.04 -3.75 3.91
C ALA A 19 -5.63 -4.68 2.75
N GLY A 20 -4.54 -5.43 2.91
CA GLY A 20 -4.02 -6.37 1.93
C GLY A 20 -4.98 -7.55 1.69
N VAL A 21 -5.49 -8.18 2.75
CA VAL A 21 -6.43 -9.31 2.63
C VAL A 21 -7.76 -8.86 2.02
N VAL A 22 -8.35 -7.77 2.51
CA VAL A 22 -9.61 -7.24 1.97
C VAL A 22 -9.42 -6.80 0.52
N GLY A 23 -8.33 -6.08 0.21
CA GLY A 23 -7.99 -5.65 -1.13
C GLY A 23 -7.80 -6.83 -2.10
N ALA A 24 -7.06 -7.87 -1.67
CA ALA A 24 -6.84 -9.07 -2.48
C ALA A 24 -8.14 -9.85 -2.72
N ALA A 25 -9.01 -9.96 -1.71
CA ALA A 25 -10.31 -10.62 -1.85
C ALA A 25 -11.22 -9.90 -2.84
N LEU A 26 -11.31 -8.56 -2.76
CA LEU A 26 -12.12 -7.75 -3.68
C LEU A 26 -11.53 -7.71 -5.10
N TRP A 27 -10.20 -7.72 -5.21
CA TRP A 27 -9.49 -7.85 -6.49
C TRP A 27 -9.80 -9.18 -7.18
N TRP A 28 -9.78 -10.29 -6.42
CA TRP A 28 -10.10 -11.63 -6.92
C TRP A 28 -11.55 -11.72 -7.40
N ARG A 29 -12.48 -11.09 -6.67
CA ARG A 29 -13.92 -11.05 -7.00
C ARG A 29 -14.27 -10.06 -8.11
N VAL A 30 -13.31 -9.29 -8.64
CA VAL A 30 -13.55 -8.24 -9.66
C VAL A 30 -14.55 -7.19 -9.15
N GLU A 31 -14.52 -6.89 -7.86
CA GLU A 31 -15.51 -6.03 -7.20
C GLU A 31 -14.81 -4.91 -6.42
N PRO A 32 -14.20 -3.92 -7.11
CA PRO A 32 -13.54 -2.82 -6.44
C PRO A 32 -14.55 -1.97 -5.67
N ARG A 33 -14.37 -1.87 -4.35
CA ARG A 33 -15.24 -1.09 -3.45
C ARG A 33 -14.47 0.08 -2.82
N PRO A 34 -15.12 1.22 -2.54
CA PRO A 34 -14.47 2.37 -1.90
C PRO A 34 -13.81 2.06 -0.56
N VAL A 35 -14.39 1.11 0.20
CA VAL A 35 -13.84 0.68 1.50
C VAL A 35 -12.42 0.09 1.38
N ALA A 36 -12.11 -0.59 0.27
CA ALA A 36 -10.78 -1.15 0.05
C ALA A 36 -9.72 -0.05 -0.01
N TRP A 37 -10.05 1.03 -0.74
CA TRP A 37 -9.19 2.20 -0.88
C TRP A 37 -9.01 2.94 0.44
N ALA A 38 -10.08 3.10 1.23
CA ALA A 38 -9.99 3.69 2.56
C ALA A 38 -9.05 2.89 3.48
N LEU A 39 -9.16 1.56 3.47
CA LEU A 39 -8.27 0.67 4.23
C LEU A 39 -6.81 0.77 3.77
N ILE A 40 -6.57 0.79 2.45
CA ILE A 40 -5.22 0.95 1.89
C ILE A 40 -4.60 2.29 2.31
N ARG A 41 -5.37 3.40 2.24
CA ARG A 41 -4.88 4.72 2.66
C ARG A 41 -4.61 4.75 4.17
N ALA A 42 -5.45 4.12 4.99
CA ALA A 42 -5.17 3.96 6.42
C ALA A 42 -3.88 3.17 6.66
N GLY A 43 -3.66 2.07 5.93
CA GLY A 43 -2.42 1.29 5.97
C GLY A 43 -1.18 2.13 5.64
N GLN A 44 -1.23 2.94 4.58
CA GLN A 44 -0.13 3.84 4.21
C GLN A 44 0.16 4.91 5.28
N VAL A 45 -0.89 5.49 5.86
CA VAL A 45 -0.72 6.45 6.97
C VAL A 45 0.00 5.81 8.14
N THR A 46 -0.35 4.57 8.51
CA THR A 46 0.36 3.87 9.60
C THR A 46 1.84 3.63 9.28
N ALA A 47 2.21 3.34 8.04
CA ALA A 47 3.61 3.23 7.62
C ALA A 47 4.38 4.56 7.77
N ILE A 48 3.75 5.69 7.43
CA ILE A 48 4.35 7.03 7.63
C ILE A 48 4.51 7.31 9.13
N VAL A 49 3.47 7.05 9.93
CA VAL A 49 3.52 7.21 11.39
C VAL A 49 4.66 6.38 11.99
N GLN A 50 4.89 5.16 11.49
CA GLN A 50 6.01 4.33 11.92
C GLN A 50 7.37 4.95 11.62
N ALA A 51 7.59 5.45 10.41
CA ALA A 51 8.85 6.09 10.05
C ALA A 51 9.12 7.33 10.92
N VAL A 52 8.10 8.15 11.17
CA VAL A 52 8.20 9.32 12.06
C VAL A 52 8.47 8.88 13.49
N ALA A 53 7.73 7.90 14.02
CA ALA A 53 7.92 7.38 15.37
C ALA A 53 9.34 6.82 15.56
N ALA A 54 9.87 6.08 14.58
CA ALA A 54 11.23 5.59 14.60
C ALA A 54 12.24 6.74 14.66
N GLY A 55 12.08 7.79 13.86
CA GLY A 55 12.95 8.98 13.93
C GLY A 55 12.91 9.68 15.29
N VAL A 56 11.72 9.85 15.88
CA VAL A 56 11.56 10.43 17.22
C VAL A 56 12.22 9.56 18.28
N LEU A 57 12.03 8.24 18.22
CA LEU A 57 12.62 7.30 19.17
C LEU A 57 14.14 7.25 19.03
N ALA A 58 14.69 7.35 17.81
CA ALA A 58 16.13 7.46 17.57
C ALA A 58 16.70 8.72 18.23
N ALA A 59 16.06 9.88 18.00
CA ALA A 59 16.46 11.15 18.61
C ALA A 59 16.38 11.14 20.14
N ALA A 60 15.44 10.37 20.70
CA ALA A 60 15.29 10.16 22.14
C ALA A 60 16.21 9.06 22.71
N GLY A 61 17.11 8.48 21.90
CA GLY A 61 18.14 7.53 22.36
C GLY A 61 17.70 6.07 22.41
N LEU A 62 16.70 5.65 21.63
CA LEU A 62 16.37 4.23 21.48
C LEU A 62 17.53 3.50 20.81
N HIS A 63 18.02 2.45 21.48
CA HIS A 63 18.97 1.49 20.93
C HIS A 63 18.24 0.15 20.76
N PRO A 64 17.76 -0.18 19.54
CA PRO A 64 17.08 -1.43 19.29
C PRO A 64 18.02 -2.62 19.47
N ALA A 65 17.46 -3.80 19.68
CA ALA A 65 18.23 -5.04 19.79
C ALA A 65 19.05 -5.36 18.52
N ASP A 66 18.52 -4.97 17.36
CA ASP A 66 19.16 -5.14 16.05
C ASP A 66 19.00 -3.87 15.20
N GLY A 67 20.06 -3.46 14.49
CA GLY A 67 20.02 -2.36 13.53
C GLY A 67 19.03 -2.57 12.38
N LEU A 68 18.62 -3.82 12.12
CA LEU A 68 17.56 -4.17 11.18
C LEU A 68 16.21 -3.51 11.52
N TYR A 69 15.97 -3.13 12.78
CA TYR A 69 14.78 -2.37 13.15
C TYR A 69 14.63 -1.10 12.30
N TRP A 70 15.71 -0.35 12.09
CA TRP A 70 15.66 0.90 11.31
C TRP A 70 15.28 0.65 9.85
N LEU A 71 15.81 -0.43 9.28
CA LEU A 71 15.44 -0.85 7.94
C LEU A 71 13.95 -1.16 7.86
N TYR A 72 13.44 -1.99 8.77
CA TYR A 72 12.03 -2.39 8.77
C TYR A 72 11.07 -1.27 9.18
N ALA A 73 11.56 -0.26 9.91
CA ALA A 73 10.79 0.93 10.26
C ALA A 73 10.57 1.84 9.04
N LEU A 74 11.59 2.03 8.20
CA LEU A 74 11.57 2.99 7.09
C LEU A 74 11.14 2.37 5.75
N LEU A 75 11.49 1.10 5.50
CA LEU A 75 11.23 0.42 4.23
C LEU A 75 9.75 0.41 3.82
N PRO A 76 8.75 0.31 4.74
CA PRO A 76 7.34 0.44 4.39
C PRO A 76 6.97 1.71 3.61
N VAL A 77 7.61 2.85 3.90
CA VAL A 77 7.38 4.10 3.18
C VAL A 77 7.89 4.00 1.74
N ALA A 78 9.09 3.45 1.56
CA ALA A 78 9.66 3.21 0.23
C ALA A 78 8.80 2.23 -0.60
N VAL A 79 8.35 1.13 0.01
CA VAL A 79 7.44 0.18 -0.63
C VAL A 79 6.12 0.85 -1.03
N GLY A 80 5.53 1.65 -0.14
CA GLY A 80 4.31 2.40 -0.42
C GLY A 80 4.48 3.40 -1.58
N PHE A 81 5.62 4.08 -1.64
CA PHE A 81 5.97 4.98 -2.75
C PHE A 81 6.10 4.23 -4.08
N VAL A 82 6.87 3.15 -4.11
CA VAL A 82 7.04 2.31 -5.32
C VAL A 82 5.70 1.73 -5.77
N ALA A 83 4.87 1.28 -4.84
CA ALA A 83 3.53 0.77 -5.14
C ALA A 83 2.64 1.82 -5.81
N GLU A 84 2.72 3.08 -5.37
CA GLU A 84 1.97 4.17 -5.99
C GLU A 84 2.45 4.45 -7.44
N GLN A 85 3.76 4.34 -7.70
CA GLN A 85 4.28 4.45 -9.07
C GLN A 85 3.82 3.28 -9.95
N LEU A 86 3.85 2.06 -9.42
CA LEU A 86 3.35 0.88 -10.11
C LEU A 86 1.85 0.95 -10.35
N ARG A 87 1.08 1.58 -9.45
CA ARG A 87 -0.36 1.82 -9.63
C ARG A 87 -0.60 2.65 -10.89
N LEU A 88 0.09 3.79 -11.01
CA LEU A 88 0.01 4.67 -12.17
C LEU A 88 0.47 3.98 -13.46
N ALA A 89 1.61 3.29 -13.43
CA ALA A 89 2.13 2.56 -14.59
C ALA A 89 1.17 1.43 -15.04
N SER A 90 0.51 0.77 -14.09
CA SER A 90 -0.45 -0.28 -14.39
C SER A 90 -1.72 0.23 -15.07
N ALA A 91 -2.15 1.45 -14.74
CA ALA A 91 -3.25 2.13 -15.42
C ALA A 91 -2.85 2.46 -16.87
N GLN A 92 -1.66 3.03 -17.07
CA GLN A 92 -1.14 3.33 -18.40
C GLN A 92 -1.07 2.08 -19.28
N THR A 93 -0.60 0.95 -18.73
CA THR A 93 -0.54 -0.33 -19.47
C THR A 93 -1.92 -0.77 -20.00
N VAL A 94 -3.01 -0.44 -19.29
CA VAL A 94 -4.38 -0.76 -19.75
C VAL A 94 -4.80 0.17 -20.88
N LEU A 95 -4.44 1.45 -20.82
CA LEU A 95 -4.70 2.42 -21.88
C LEU A 95 -3.94 2.05 -23.16
N ASP A 96 -2.64 1.76 -23.04
CA ASP A 96 -1.79 1.35 -24.15
C ASP A 96 -2.32 0.08 -24.82
N ALA A 97 -2.78 -0.90 -24.03
CA ALA A 97 -3.36 -2.14 -24.54
C ALA A 97 -4.69 -1.94 -25.28
N ARG A 98 -5.32 -0.78 -25.16
CA ARG A 98 -6.57 -0.39 -25.82
C ARG A 98 -6.36 0.70 -26.88
N ASP A 99 -5.10 1.05 -27.17
CA ASP A 99 -4.73 2.13 -28.10
C ASP A 99 -5.35 3.49 -27.72
N LEU A 100 -5.39 3.76 -26.41
CA LEU A 100 -5.89 5.02 -25.84
C LEU A 100 -4.73 5.87 -25.36
N GLU A 101 -4.63 7.10 -25.87
CA GLU A 101 -3.53 8.02 -25.51
C GLU A 101 -3.59 8.43 -24.04
N ASP A 102 -4.78 8.70 -23.51
CA ASP A 102 -4.97 9.23 -22.16
C ASP A 102 -6.38 8.93 -21.58
N ALA A 103 -6.64 9.45 -20.38
CA ALA A 103 -7.93 9.31 -19.72
C ALA A 103 -9.07 10.07 -20.44
N GLN A 104 -8.74 11.14 -21.16
CA GLN A 104 -9.69 11.93 -21.94
C GLN A 104 -10.16 11.14 -23.16
N ALA A 105 -9.29 10.33 -23.76
CA ALA A 105 -9.64 9.38 -24.81
C ALA A 105 -10.67 8.36 -24.33
N VAL A 106 -10.57 7.88 -23.08
CA VAL A 106 -11.58 7.02 -22.47
C VAL A 106 -12.95 7.71 -22.49
N GLY A 107 -13.03 8.98 -22.08
CA GLY A 107 -14.29 9.75 -22.03
C GLY A 107 -14.99 9.96 -23.38
N ARG A 108 -14.32 9.66 -24.50
CA ARG A 108 -14.89 9.72 -25.86
C ARG A 108 -15.49 8.39 -26.34
N LEU A 109 -15.24 7.30 -25.62
CA LEU A 109 -15.78 5.97 -25.95
C LEU A 109 -17.27 5.89 -25.62
N ARG A 110 -17.92 4.81 -26.06
CA ARG A 110 -19.30 4.52 -25.63
C ARG A 110 -19.34 4.15 -24.15
N GLU A 111 -20.44 4.42 -23.46
CA GLU A 111 -20.53 4.23 -21.99
C GLU A 111 -20.19 2.80 -21.52
N ASP A 112 -20.54 1.79 -22.30
CA ASP A 112 -20.23 0.39 -22.03
C ASP A 112 -18.73 0.10 -22.09
N GLU A 113 -18.05 0.66 -23.08
CA GLU A 113 -16.60 0.56 -23.25
C GLU A 113 -15.86 1.35 -22.17
N GLN A 114 -16.34 2.55 -21.84
CA GLN A 114 -15.80 3.38 -20.74
C GLN A 114 -15.79 2.61 -19.42
N ARG A 115 -16.94 2.03 -19.04
CA ARG A 115 -17.07 1.25 -17.80
C ARG A 115 -16.14 0.04 -17.80
N SER A 116 -16.01 -0.64 -18.94
CA SER A 116 -15.08 -1.77 -19.09
C SER A 116 -13.63 -1.37 -18.85
N VAL A 117 -13.17 -0.27 -19.47
CA VAL A 117 -11.78 0.22 -19.33
C VAL A 117 -11.52 0.68 -17.90
N VAL A 118 -12.41 1.48 -17.31
CA VAL A 118 -12.29 1.96 -15.92
C VAL A 118 -12.25 0.79 -14.94
N LEU A 119 -13.12 -0.21 -15.09
CA LEU A 119 -13.11 -1.39 -14.21
C LEU A 119 -11.79 -2.16 -14.33
N GLN A 120 -11.26 -2.29 -15.55
CA GLN A 120 -9.98 -2.96 -15.78
C GLN A 120 -8.81 -2.21 -15.11
N ILE A 121 -8.78 -0.88 -15.24
CA ILE A 121 -7.79 -0.02 -14.56
C ILE A 121 -7.90 -0.19 -13.05
N VAL A 122 -9.08 0.08 -12.47
CA VAL A 122 -9.28 0.06 -11.02
C VAL A 122 -8.98 -1.31 -10.43
N ARG A 123 -9.32 -2.40 -11.13
CA ARG A 123 -8.93 -3.75 -10.71
C ARG A 123 -7.41 -3.90 -10.68
N ARG A 124 -6.70 -3.46 -11.72
CA ARG A 124 -5.24 -3.61 -11.78
C ARG A 124 -4.55 -2.79 -10.70
N GLU A 125 -5.00 -1.56 -10.51
CA GLU A 125 -4.54 -0.69 -9.44
C GLU A 125 -4.76 -1.30 -8.05
N LEU A 126 -5.97 -1.83 -7.78
CA LEU A 126 -6.28 -2.49 -6.52
C LEU A 126 -5.36 -3.69 -6.24
N GLY A 127 -5.05 -4.48 -7.27
CA GLY A 127 -4.13 -5.62 -7.15
C GLY A 127 -2.71 -5.20 -6.73
N VAL A 128 -2.17 -4.15 -7.35
CA VAL A 128 -0.85 -3.58 -7.00
C VAL A 128 -0.84 -3.12 -5.54
N MET A 129 -1.86 -2.36 -5.14
CA MET A 129 -1.93 -1.78 -3.80
C MET A 129 -2.16 -2.84 -2.71
N ALA A 130 -2.98 -3.85 -3.00
CA ALA A 130 -3.18 -4.97 -2.08
C ALA A 130 -1.90 -5.79 -1.85
N ALA A 131 -1.15 -6.06 -2.93
CA ALA A 131 0.14 -6.75 -2.82
C ALA A 131 1.15 -5.96 -1.99
N ALA A 132 1.25 -4.65 -2.23
CA ALA A 132 2.10 -3.76 -1.44
C ALA A 132 1.72 -3.72 0.04
N ALA A 133 0.43 -3.68 0.36
CA ALA A 133 -0.05 -3.73 1.74
C ALA A 133 0.36 -5.05 2.43
N LEU A 134 0.30 -6.20 1.75
CA LEU A 134 0.77 -7.47 2.31
C LEU A 134 2.29 -7.47 2.57
N VAL A 135 3.08 -6.86 1.67
CA VAL A 135 4.53 -6.68 1.89
C VAL A 135 4.77 -5.80 3.11
N ILE A 136 4.07 -4.67 3.23
CA ILE A 136 4.19 -3.78 4.39
C ILE A 136 3.78 -4.48 5.69
N CYS A 137 2.73 -5.30 5.66
CA CYS A 137 2.33 -6.15 6.79
C CYS A 137 3.49 -7.03 7.26
N PHE A 138 4.12 -7.75 6.32
CA PHE A 138 5.29 -8.58 6.61
C PHE A 138 6.44 -7.76 7.21
N LEU A 139 6.72 -6.57 6.67
CA LEU A 139 7.76 -5.67 7.21
C LEU A 139 7.46 -5.21 8.64
N GLY A 140 6.19 -4.90 8.95
CA GLY A 140 5.76 -4.59 10.32
C GLY A 140 5.98 -5.77 11.29
N LEU A 141 5.66 -6.99 10.86
CA LEU A 141 5.95 -8.20 11.64
C LEU A 141 7.46 -8.44 11.83
N ARG A 142 8.28 -8.13 10.82
CA ARG A 142 9.74 -8.19 10.93
C ARG A 142 10.29 -7.15 11.88
N ALA A 143 9.75 -5.93 11.86
CA ALA A 143 10.14 -4.89 12.82
C ALA A 143 9.92 -5.34 14.27
N LEU A 144 8.77 -5.96 14.58
CA LEU A 144 8.49 -6.52 15.91
C LEU A 144 9.56 -7.49 16.42
N GLY A 145 10.14 -8.30 15.54
CA GLY A 145 11.20 -9.25 15.90
C GLY A 145 12.60 -8.65 16.03
N THR A 146 12.75 -7.34 15.85
CA THR A 146 14.06 -6.63 15.82
C THR A 146 14.13 -5.41 16.73
N VAL A 147 13.01 -4.99 17.33
CA VAL A 147 12.95 -3.89 18.31
C VAL A 147 13.67 -4.27 19.60
#